data_AF-A0A7V9U0W2-F1
#
_entry.id   AF-A0A7V9U0W2-F1
#
_cell.length_a   1.000
_cell.length_b   1.000
_cell.length_c   1.000
_cell.angle_alpha   90.00
_cell.angle_beta   90.00
_cell.angle_gamma   90.00
#
_symmetry.space_group_name_H-M   'P 1'
#
loop_
_entity.id
_entity.type
_entity.pdbx_description
1 polymer ?
#
loop_
_entity_poly.entity_id
_entity_poly.type
_entity_poly.pdbx_seq_one_letter_code
_entity_poly.pdbx_strand_id
1 'polypeptide(L)'
;MTGGRYEFNPSAVTASIEVFPKGEYEFQVGEPKAFAKEGDDEGKGGNFGVRFPIVIKAPGQYEGKRTVSSIYFHSEGGRSFAKQFMMAVMGYGKGETEEKRFDADMTGKDWSANYEGGDVGQAYREMTGMRVIGQLDITKNNRTGEPMQQFKSWRPIGGEPIAQ
;
A
#
# COMPACT_ATOMS: atom_id res chain seq x y z
N MET A 1 36.50 6.63 -34.17
CA MET A 1 36.18 5.80 -33.00
C MET A 1 34.82 6.22 -32.50
N THR A 2 33.78 5.47 -32.88
CA THR A 2 32.38 5.70 -32.50
C THR A 2 32.19 5.33 -31.03
N GLY A 3 31.81 6.31 -30.21
CA GLY A 3 31.50 6.08 -28.81
C GLY A 3 30.33 5.12 -28.68
N GLY A 4 30.59 3.94 -28.12
CA GLY A 4 29.55 2.96 -27.83
C GLY A 4 28.52 3.56 -26.88
N ARG A 5 27.26 3.64 -27.33
CA ARG A 5 26.13 3.95 -26.45
C ARG A 5 25.90 2.75 -25.53
N TYR A 6 25.65 3.02 -24.25
CA TYR A 6 25.15 2.00 -23.34
C TYR A 6 23.75 1.57 -23.79
N GLU A 7 23.61 0.33 -24.21
CA GLU A 7 22.30 -0.28 -24.47
C GLU A 7 21.62 -0.54 -23.12
N PHE A 8 20.68 0.32 -22.77
CA PHE A 8 19.82 0.10 -21.60
C PHE A 8 18.83 -1.00 -21.94
N ASN A 9 18.96 -2.15 -21.30
CA ASN A 9 17.96 -3.21 -21.40
C ASN A 9 16.81 -2.90 -20.40
N PRO A 10 15.61 -2.49 -20.86
CA PRO A 10 14.51 -2.15 -19.97
C PRO A 10 14.03 -3.35 -19.15
N SER A 11 14.27 -4.58 -19.62
CA SER A 11 13.92 -5.81 -18.89
C SER A 11 14.82 -6.07 -17.68
N ALA A 12 15.98 -5.41 -17.57
CA ALA A 12 16.79 -5.42 -16.35
C ALA A 12 16.22 -4.53 -15.23
N VAL A 13 15.23 -3.68 -15.55
CA VAL A 13 14.63 -2.70 -14.64
C VAL A 13 13.12 -2.91 -14.47
N THR A 14 12.54 -3.94 -15.11
CA THR A 14 11.24 -4.46 -14.67
C THR A 14 11.41 -5.08 -13.30
N ALA A 15 11.30 -4.23 -12.27
CA ALA A 15 11.06 -4.63 -10.90
C ALA A 15 9.70 -5.32 -10.86
N SER A 16 9.67 -6.59 -11.26
CA SER A 16 8.56 -7.47 -10.93
C SER A 16 8.47 -7.45 -9.41
N ILE A 17 7.45 -6.76 -8.90
CA ILE A 17 7.13 -6.77 -7.48
C ILE A 17 6.92 -8.24 -7.13
N GLU A 18 7.78 -8.77 -6.26
CA GLU A 18 7.74 -10.17 -5.84
C GLU A 18 6.33 -10.48 -5.30
N VAL A 19 5.68 -11.50 -5.88
CA VAL A 19 4.36 -11.95 -5.43
C VAL A 19 4.60 -12.95 -4.29
N PHE A 20 4.29 -12.54 -3.07
CA PHE A 20 4.49 -13.41 -1.90
C PHE A 20 3.34 -14.41 -1.75
N PRO A 21 3.60 -15.61 -1.18
CA PRO A 21 2.53 -16.56 -0.89
C PRO A 21 1.43 -15.97 -0.02
N LYS A 22 0.20 -16.51 -0.18
CA LYS A 22 -0.91 -16.22 0.72
C LYS A 22 -0.50 -16.44 2.18
N GLY A 23 -0.83 -15.50 3.06
CA GLY A 23 -0.49 -15.58 4.48
C GLY A 23 -0.58 -14.25 5.21
N GLU A 24 -0.36 -14.27 6.52
CA GLU A 24 -0.19 -13.05 7.31
C GLU A 24 1.29 -12.70 7.41
N TYR A 25 1.60 -11.41 7.28
CA TYR A 25 2.96 -10.89 7.38
C TYR A 25 2.99 -9.62 8.22
N GLU A 26 4.04 -9.48 9.02
CA GLU A 26 4.39 -8.21 9.65
C GLU A 26 5.16 -7.34 8.66
N PHE A 27 4.65 -6.14 8.43
CA PHE A 27 5.24 -5.16 7.53
C PHE A 27 5.68 -3.92 8.30
N GLN A 28 6.86 -3.38 7.97
CA GLN A 28 7.22 -2.00 8.29
C GLN A 28 6.88 -1.10 7.10
N VAL A 29 6.24 0.02 7.39
CA VAL A 29 5.83 1.04 6.42
C VAL A 29 7.01 1.96 6.10
N GLY A 30 7.20 2.25 4.82
CA GLY A 30 8.20 3.18 4.29
C GLY A 30 7.58 4.50 3.83
N GLU A 31 8.40 5.38 3.27
CA GLU A 31 8.00 6.74 2.93
C GLU A 31 6.90 6.78 1.86
N PRO A 32 5.75 7.41 2.13
CA PRO A 32 4.64 7.48 1.19
C PRO A 32 4.91 8.38 -0.01
N LYS A 33 4.24 8.07 -1.11
CA LYS A 33 4.18 8.91 -2.30
C LYS A 33 2.77 8.94 -2.88
N ALA A 34 2.26 10.14 -3.17
CA ALA A 34 1.01 10.29 -3.91
C ALA A 34 1.19 9.82 -5.36
N PHE A 35 0.11 9.35 -5.99
CA PHE A 35 0.13 9.01 -7.40
C PHE A 35 -1.24 9.27 -8.03
N ALA A 36 -1.22 9.63 -9.31
CA ALA A 36 -2.33 9.46 -10.23
C ALA A 36 -1.89 8.50 -11.34
N LYS A 37 -2.79 7.63 -11.77
CA LYS A 37 -2.70 6.90 -13.04
C LYS A 37 -3.84 7.38 -13.92
N GLU A 38 -3.49 7.81 -15.12
CA GLU A 38 -4.46 7.95 -16.19
C GLU A 38 -5.09 6.55 -16.42
N GLY A 39 -6.42 6.50 -16.47
CA GLY A 39 -7.12 5.25 -16.72
C GLY A 39 -6.98 4.87 -18.19
N ASP A 40 -6.77 3.58 -18.48
CA ASP A 40 -6.87 3.04 -19.84
C ASP A 40 -8.32 3.01 -20.36
N ASP A 41 -9.31 3.28 -19.51
CA ASP A 41 -10.73 3.19 -19.83
C ASP A 41 -11.33 4.60 -20.00
N GLU A 42 -11.70 4.92 -21.24
CA GLU A 42 -12.47 6.12 -21.61
C GLU A 42 -13.66 6.32 -20.65
N GLY A 43 -13.60 7.37 -19.82
CA GLY A 43 -14.75 7.83 -19.02
C GLY A 43 -14.86 7.31 -17.59
N LYS A 44 -13.95 6.46 -17.10
CA LYS A 44 -13.84 6.19 -15.65
C LYS A 44 -12.70 7.03 -15.08
N GLY A 45 -13.04 7.99 -14.20
CA GLY A 45 -12.08 8.90 -13.59
C GLY A 45 -10.81 8.19 -13.09
N GLY A 46 -9.65 8.81 -13.32
CA GLY A 46 -8.34 8.19 -13.13
C GLY A 46 -8.13 7.57 -11.74
N ASN A 47 -7.25 6.58 -11.66
CA ASN A 47 -6.90 5.92 -10.41
C ASN A 47 -5.88 6.77 -9.64
N PHE A 48 -6.31 7.44 -8.56
CA PHE A 48 -5.41 8.19 -7.68
C PHE A 48 -5.41 7.67 -6.25
N GLY A 49 -4.33 7.96 -5.52
CA GLY A 49 -4.12 7.46 -4.17
C GLY A 49 -2.75 7.80 -3.59
N VAL A 50 -2.43 7.15 -2.47
CA VAL A 50 -1.12 7.19 -1.83
C VAL A 50 -0.54 5.78 -1.81
N ARG A 51 0.75 5.70 -2.10
CA ARG A 51 1.51 4.46 -2.17
C ARG A 51 2.52 4.40 -1.04
N PHE A 52 2.51 3.30 -0.31
CA PHE A 52 3.45 2.99 0.77
C PHE A 52 4.33 1.82 0.34
N PRO A 53 5.65 2.03 0.20
CA PRO A 53 6.59 0.92 0.23
C PRO A 53 6.43 0.20 1.57
N ILE A 54 6.39 -1.13 1.56
CA ILE A 54 6.34 -1.91 2.79
C ILE A 54 7.37 -3.03 2.75
N VAL A 55 7.94 -3.35 3.91
CA VAL A 55 9.03 -4.32 4.06
C VAL A 55 8.61 -5.39 5.06
N ILE A 56 8.75 -6.66 4.71
CA ILE A 56 8.46 -7.77 5.63
C ILE A 56 9.49 -7.75 6.77
N LYS A 57 9.01 -7.79 8.02
CA LYS A 57 9.83 -7.80 9.25
C LYS A 57 9.73 -9.09 10.05
N ALA A 58 8.79 -9.97 9.73
CA ALA A 58 8.72 -11.27 10.39
C ALA A 58 9.94 -12.14 10.04
N PRO A 59 10.61 -12.77 11.02
CA PRO A 59 11.71 -13.69 10.76
C PRO A 59 11.29 -14.81 9.81
N GLY A 60 12.09 -15.08 8.79
CA GLY A 60 11.85 -16.17 7.84
C GLY A 60 12.38 -15.91 6.44
N GLN A 61 11.98 -16.76 5.50
CA GLN A 61 12.43 -16.72 4.10
C GLN A 61 12.24 -15.37 3.41
N TYR A 62 11.21 -14.62 3.80
CA TYR A 62 10.83 -13.36 3.16
C TYR A 62 11.22 -12.11 3.96
N GLU A 63 11.97 -12.26 5.05
CA GLU A 63 12.42 -11.12 5.85
C GLU A 63 13.22 -10.13 5.00
N GLY A 64 12.92 -8.83 5.14
CA GLY A 64 13.57 -7.75 4.40
C GLY A 64 13.09 -7.57 2.97
N LYS A 65 12.25 -8.47 2.45
CA LYS A 65 11.65 -8.32 1.12
C LYS A 65 10.68 -7.16 1.06
N ARG A 66 10.67 -6.46 -0.08
CA ARG A 66 9.90 -5.24 -0.30
C ARG A 66 8.72 -5.50 -1.23
N THR A 67 7.60 -4.89 -0.90
CA THR A 67 6.45 -4.74 -1.81
C THR A 67 5.82 -3.37 -1.58
N VAL A 68 4.61 -3.18 -2.08
CA VAL A 68 3.92 -1.90 -2.10
C VAL A 68 2.47 -2.10 -1.69
N SER A 69 2.01 -1.32 -0.71
CA SER A 69 0.59 -1.10 -0.46
C SER A 69 0.17 0.18 -1.18
N SER A 70 -0.86 0.09 -2.04
CA SER A 70 -1.46 1.28 -2.66
C SER A 70 -2.88 1.43 -2.12
N ILE A 71 -3.14 2.55 -1.46
CA ILE A 71 -4.48 2.92 -1.00
C ILE A 71 -5.09 3.88 -2.02
N TYR A 72 -6.30 3.59 -2.47
CA TYR A 72 -6.97 4.31 -3.57
C TYR A 72 -8.15 5.13 -3.04
N PHE A 73 -8.35 6.33 -3.58
CA PHE A 73 -9.40 7.24 -3.12
C PHE A 73 -10.52 7.51 -4.15
N HIS A 74 -10.43 6.89 -5.32
CA HIS A 74 -11.37 7.08 -6.43
C HIS A 74 -12.71 6.33 -6.26
N SER A 75 -12.78 5.34 -5.36
CA SER A 75 -13.99 4.55 -5.09
C SER A 75 -14.30 4.49 -3.59
N GLU A 76 -15.57 4.27 -3.24
CA GLU A 76 -16.01 4.13 -1.84
C GLU A 76 -15.31 2.96 -1.15
N GLY A 77 -15.25 1.79 -1.80
CA GLY A 77 -14.52 0.63 -1.30
C GLY A 77 -13.03 0.91 -1.11
N GLY A 78 -12.40 1.64 -2.04
CA GLY A 78 -11.01 2.09 -1.92
C GLY A 78 -10.79 2.97 -0.70
N ARG A 79 -11.67 3.95 -0.47
CA ARG A 79 -11.60 4.85 0.70
C ARG A 79 -11.76 4.11 2.02
N SER A 80 -12.72 3.17 2.09
CA SER A 80 -12.93 2.34 3.28
C SER A 80 -11.68 1.51 3.58
N PHE A 81 -11.12 0.83 2.58
CA PHE A 81 -9.89 0.05 2.73
C PHE A 81 -8.68 0.93 3.11
N ALA A 82 -8.58 2.12 2.51
CA ALA A 82 -7.55 3.09 2.84
C ALA A 82 -7.62 3.51 4.31
N LYS A 83 -8.82 3.82 4.82
CA LYS A 83 -9.04 4.16 6.23
C LYS A 83 -8.64 3.02 7.16
N GLN A 84 -9.04 1.79 6.83
CA GLN A 84 -8.66 0.60 7.61
C GLN A 84 -7.13 0.40 7.66
N PHE A 85 -6.44 0.61 6.54
CA PHE A 85 -4.98 0.57 6.52
C PHE A 85 -4.37 1.64 7.43
N MET A 86 -4.81 2.91 7.30
CA MET A 86 -4.29 4.01 8.12
C MET A 86 -4.55 3.78 9.61
N MET A 87 -5.77 3.35 9.97
CA MET A 87 -6.12 2.96 11.33
C MET A 87 -5.20 1.86 11.87
N ALA A 88 -5.04 0.76 11.13
CA ALA A 88 -4.23 -0.37 11.56
C ALA A 88 -2.75 0.01 11.73
N VAL A 89 -2.18 0.80 10.81
CA VAL A 89 -0.79 1.26 10.91
C VAL A 89 -0.59 2.16 12.14
N MET A 90 -1.57 3.03 12.43
CA MET A 90 -1.53 3.93 13.58
C MET A 90 -1.98 3.28 14.90
N GLY A 91 -2.22 1.96 14.92
CA GLY A 91 -2.50 1.22 16.16
C GLY A 91 -3.97 1.11 16.54
N TYR A 92 -4.90 1.59 15.70
CA TYR A 92 -6.34 1.51 15.98
C TYR A 92 -6.90 0.15 15.56
N GLY A 93 -7.77 -0.39 16.40
CA GLY A 93 -8.46 -1.64 16.14
C GLY A 93 -9.58 -1.49 15.09
N LYS A 94 -10.24 -2.61 14.78
CA LYS A 94 -11.43 -2.62 13.92
C LYS A 94 -12.68 -2.26 14.73
N GLY A 95 -13.61 -1.54 14.12
CA GLY A 95 -14.95 -1.30 14.64
C GLY A 95 -15.26 0.17 14.86
N GLU A 96 -16.55 0.47 15.06
CA GLU A 96 -17.05 1.85 15.08
C GLU A 96 -16.44 2.71 16.19
N THR A 97 -16.19 2.13 17.37
CA THR A 97 -15.56 2.86 18.49
C THR A 97 -14.14 3.31 18.17
N GLU A 98 -13.33 2.42 17.59
CA GLU A 98 -11.95 2.73 17.21
C GLU A 98 -11.92 3.68 16.00
N GLU A 99 -12.87 3.54 15.08
CA GLU A 99 -13.02 4.43 13.94
C GLU A 99 -13.35 5.87 14.38
N LYS A 100 -14.28 6.03 15.32
CA LYS A 100 -14.59 7.34 15.91
C LYS A 100 -13.39 7.94 16.65
N ARG A 101 -12.61 7.11 17.37
CA ARG A 101 -11.39 7.58 18.03
C ARG A 101 -10.37 8.06 17.01
N PHE A 102 -10.14 7.27 15.95
CA PHE A 102 -9.26 7.66 14.85
C PHE A 102 -9.71 8.98 14.21
N ASP A 103 -11.00 9.13 13.89
CA ASP A 103 -11.52 10.36 13.27
C ASP A 103 -11.33 11.58 14.18
N ALA A 104 -11.55 11.43 15.48
CA ALA A 104 -11.32 12.49 16.46
C ALA A 104 -9.83 12.86 16.56
N ASP A 105 -8.94 11.87 16.71
CA ASP A 105 -7.50 12.08 16.87
C ASP A 105 -6.82 12.64 15.62
N MET A 106 -7.39 12.36 14.44
CA MET A 106 -6.85 12.78 13.14
C MET A 106 -7.50 14.06 12.60
N THR A 107 -8.48 14.62 13.32
CA THR A 107 -9.13 15.89 12.94
C THR A 107 -8.09 17.01 12.87
N GLY A 108 -8.10 17.77 11.76
CA GLY A 108 -7.20 18.91 11.56
C GLY A 108 -5.78 18.54 11.12
N LYS A 109 -5.44 17.26 10.99
CA LYS A 109 -4.15 16.85 10.44
C LYS A 109 -4.08 17.02 8.92
N ASP A 110 -2.87 17.21 8.42
CA ASP A 110 -2.60 17.40 7.00
C ASP A 110 -2.58 16.07 6.23
N TRP A 111 -3.73 15.73 5.65
CA TRP A 111 -3.94 14.60 4.74
C TRP A 111 -3.94 15.01 3.26
N SER A 112 -3.33 16.15 2.92
CA SER A 112 -3.21 16.58 1.53
C SER A 112 -2.34 15.61 0.72
N ALA A 113 -2.60 15.51 -0.59
CA ALA A 113 -1.83 14.70 -1.50
C ALA A 113 -1.73 15.41 -2.85
N ASN A 114 -0.52 15.69 -3.29
CA ASN A 114 -0.23 16.22 -4.62
C ASN A 114 0.01 15.04 -5.56
N TYR A 115 -1.04 14.61 -6.27
CA TYR A 115 -0.97 13.42 -7.13
C TYR A 115 -0.08 13.58 -8.37
N GLU A 116 0.26 14.81 -8.76
CA GLU A 116 1.16 15.12 -9.88
C GLU A 116 2.63 15.17 -9.43
N GLY A 117 2.91 15.84 -8.31
CA GLY A 117 4.26 15.94 -7.74
C GLY A 117 4.69 14.71 -6.92
N GLY A 118 3.72 13.93 -6.44
CA GLY A 118 3.93 12.78 -5.57
C GLY A 118 4.07 13.13 -4.08
N ASP A 119 3.99 14.40 -3.72
CA ASP A 119 4.06 14.83 -2.33
C ASP A 119 2.81 14.47 -1.54
N VAL A 120 3.01 14.25 -0.24
CA VAL A 120 1.94 13.97 0.71
C VAL A 120 2.12 14.81 1.97
N GLY A 121 0.99 15.14 2.57
CA GLY A 121 0.89 15.86 3.83
C GLY A 121 1.45 15.07 5.00
N GLN A 122 1.70 15.78 6.11
CA GLN A 122 2.44 15.25 7.26
C GLN A 122 1.77 14.02 7.88
N ALA A 123 0.44 13.93 7.88
CA ALA A 123 -0.27 12.82 8.50
C ALA A 123 0.03 11.47 7.84
N TYR A 124 0.27 11.45 6.52
CA TYR A 124 0.73 10.24 5.83
C TYR A 124 2.15 9.86 6.25
N ARG A 125 3.04 10.84 6.43
CA ARG A 125 4.45 10.62 6.78
C ARG A 125 4.62 10.13 8.22
N GLU A 126 3.68 10.43 9.12
CA GLU A 126 3.65 9.88 10.47
C GLU A 126 3.61 8.34 10.48
N MET A 127 3.12 7.71 9.41
CA MET A 127 3.11 6.25 9.26
C MET A 127 4.48 5.65 8.91
N THR A 128 5.44 6.45 8.44
CA THR A 128 6.77 5.95 8.07
C THR A 128 7.47 5.34 9.28
N GLY A 129 7.95 4.10 9.13
CA GLY A 129 8.62 3.34 10.18
C GLY A 129 7.68 2.56 11.10
N MET A 130 6.36 2.84 11.07
CA MET A 130 5.37 2.08 11.82
C MET A 130 5.22 0.65 11.27
N ARG A 131 4.62 -0.23 12.08
CA ARG A 131 4.44 -1.63 11.75
C ARG A 131 2.96 -2.00 11.72
N VAL A 132 2.61 -2.92 10.83
CA VAL A 132 1.23 -3.40 10.64
C VAL A 132 1.25 -4.86 10.22
N ILE A 133 0.23 -5.62 10.59
CA ILE A 133 0.02 -6.97 10.06
C ILE A 133 -0.91 -6.88 8.86
N GLY A 134 -0.49 -7.43 7.73
CA GLY A 134 -1.30 -7.54 6.52
C GLY A 134 -1.55 -9.00 6.14
N GLN A 135 -2.79 -9.32 5.77
CA GLN A 135 -3.13 -10.59 5.17
C GLN A 135 -3.02 -10.48 3.64
N LEU A 136 -2.09 -11.24 3.07
CA LEU A 136 -1.93 -11.39 1.63
C LEU A 136 -2.82 -12.52 1.11
N ASP A 137 -3.43 -12.27 -0.05
CA ASP A 137 -4.09 -13.27 -0.88
C ASP A 137 -3.56 -13.21 -2.31
N ILE A 138 -3.75 -14.29 -3.06
CA ILE A 138 -3.37 -14.38 -4.46
C ILE A 138 -4.61 -14.51 -5.32
N THR A 139 -4.84 -13.51 -6.17
CA THR A 139 -5.88 -13.53 -7.19
C THR A 139 -5.27 -13.68 -8.57
N LYS A 140 -6.10 -13.70 -9.62
CA LYS A 140 -5.63 -13.67 -11.01
C LYS A 140 -5.90 -12.29 -11.59
N ASN A 141 -4.93 -11.77 -12.34
CA ASN A 141 -5.13 -10.58 -13.14
C ASN A 141 -6.13 -10.90 -14.27
N ASN A 142 -7.24 -10.17 -14.34
CA ASN A 142 -8.31 -10.42 -15.31
C ASN A 142 -7.88 -10.18 -16.78
N ARG A 143 -6.82 -9.40 -17.01
CA ARG A 143 -6.30 -9.09 -18.35
C ARG A 143 -5.19 -10.07 -18.77
N THR A 144 -4.26 -10.41 -17.88
CA THR A 144 -3.08 -11.23 -18.22
C THR A 144 -3.21 -12.70 -17.79
N GLY A 145 -4.14 -13.02 -16.89
CA GLY A 145 -4.28 -14.36 -16.29
C GLY A 145 -3.22 -14.70 -15.24
N GLU A 146 -2.23 -13.83 -15.05
CA GLU A 146 -1.11 -14.05 -14.15
C GLU A 146 -1.52 -13.88 -12.67
N PRO A 147 -0.84 -14.54 -11.74
CA PRO A 147 -1.03 -14.32 -10.31
C PRO A 147 -0.81 -12.85 -9.93
N MET A 148 -1.74 -12.30 -9.16
CA MET A 148 -1.68 -10.94 -8.62
C MET A 148 -1.83 -10.99 -7.10
N GLN A 149 -0.92 -10.33 -6.39
CA GLN A 149 -1.02 -10.16 -4.95
C GLN A 149 -2.11 -9.12 -4.60
N GLN A 150 -2.94 -9.43 -3.61
CA GLN A 150 -3.88 -8.50 -3.02
C GLN A 150 -3.78 -8.52 -1.50
N PHE A 151 -4.02 -7.36 -0.88
CA PHE A 151 -4.18 -7.26 0.57
C PHE A 151 -5.64 -7.45 0.91
N LYS A 152 -5.95 -8.47 1.71
CA LYS A 152 -7.33 -8.79 2.11
C LYS A 152 -7.76 -7.99 3.33
N SER A 153 -6.84 -7.76 4.28
CA SER A 153 -7.13 -7.12 5.56
C SER A 153 -5.86 -6.63 6.24
N TRP A 154 -6.03 -5.72 7.20
CA TRP A 154 -4.98 -5.14 8.03
C TRP A 154 -5.38 -5.16 9.49
N ARG A 155 -4.40 -5.30 10.39
CA ARG A 155 -4.59 -5.12 11.84
C ARG A 155 -3.35 -4.50 12.49
N PRO A 156 -3.52 -3.76 13.60
CA PRO A 156 -2.39 -3.22 14.34
C PRO A 156 -1.53 -4.31 14.95
N ILE A 157 -0.27 -3.99 15.23
CA ILE A 157 0.61 -4.86 16.02
C ILE A 157 0.01 -5.01 17.42
N GLY A 158 -0.16 -6.26 17.87
CA GLY A 158 -0.84 -6.59 19.13
C GLY A 158 -2.36 -6.74 19.04
N GLY A 159 -2.97 -6.47 17.87
CA GLY A 159 -4.38 -6.82 17.61
C GLY A 159 -4.59 -8.33 17.47
N GLU A 160 -5.81 -8.82 17.74
CA GLU A 160 -6.15 -10.24 17.63
C GLU A 160 -5.87 -10.82 16.23
N PRO A 161 -5.44 -12.10 16.12
CA PRO A 161 -5.23 -12.76 14.82
C PRO A 161 -6.49 -12.76 13.95
N ILE A 162 -6.33 -12.66 12.63
CA ILE A 162 -7.47 -12.77 11.72
C ILE A 162 -7.82 -14.27 11.59
N ALA A 163 -9.08 -14.62 11.88
CA ALA A 163 -9.58 -15.99 11.64
C ALA A 163 -9.41 -16.35 10.15
N GLN A 164 -8.80 -17.51 9.89
CA GLN A 164 -8.44 -17.96 8.53
C GLN A 164 -9.65 -18.32 7.68
#